data_AF-A0A820QCN4-F1
#
_entry.id   AF-A0A820QCN4-F1
#
_cell.length_a   1.000
_cell.length_b   1.000
_cell.length_c   1.000
_cell.angle_alpha   90.00
_cell.angle_beta   90.00
_cell.angle_gamma   90.00
#
_symmetry.space_group_name_H-M   'P 1'
#
loop_
_entity.id
_entity.type
_entity.pdbx_description
1 polymer ?
#
loop_
_entity_poly.entity_id
_entity_poly.type
_entity_poly.pdbx_seq_one_letter_code
_entity_poly.pdbx_strand_id
1 'polypeptide(L)' 'FITRLLITTSNSIILQSSSLVQLTQATNQLTRNTLLLVSNRCYELSVALYAMFEKISYEDAQSASNQLFQCASNILN' A
#
# COMPACT_ATOMS: atom_id res chain seq x y z
N PHE A 1 -17.46 -11.27 -15.80
CA PHE A 1 -17.92 -10.30 -16.80
C PHE A 1 -16.81 -10.13 -17.83
N ILE A 2 -17.03 -10.51 -19.09
CA ILE A 2 -16.18 -10.08 -20.20
C ILE A 2 -17.00 -9.05 -20.97
N THR A 3 -16.84 -7.78 -20.62
CA THR A 3 -17.32 -6.68 -21.47
C THR A 3 -16.50 -6.74 -22.75
N ARG A 4 -17.12 -7.11 -23.89
CA ARG A 4 -16.48 -6.97 -25.20
C ARG A 4 -16.11 -5.50 -25.35
N LEU A 5 -14.81 -5.21 -25.39
CA LEU A 5 -14.29 -3.91 -25.76
C LEU A 5 -14.73 -3.65 -27.21
N LEU A 6 -15.75 -2.80 -27.38
CA LEU A 6 -16.26 -2.42 -28.69
C LEU A 6 -15.31 -1.39 -29.30
N ILE A 7 -14.11 -1.84 -29.64
CA ILE A 7 -13.08 -1.05 -30.31
C ILE A 7 -13.29 -1.24 -31.82
N THR A 8 -13.75 -0.19 -32.48
CA THR A 8 -14.05 -0.21 -33.91
C THR A 8 -13.03 0.57 -34.75
N THR A 9 -12.10 1.32 -34.13
CA THR A 9 -11.10 2.13 -34.84
C THR A 9 -9.75 2.12 -34.12
N SER A 10 -8.66 2.37 -34.85
CA SER A 10 -7.33 2.58 -34.26
C SER A 10 -7.29 3.79 -33.33
N ASN A 11 -8.03 4.86 -33.65
CA ASN A 11 -8.12 6.04 -32.79
C ASN A 11 -8.74 5.73 -31.42
N SER A 12 -9.75 4.87 -31.35
CA SER A 12 -10.32 4.48 -30.05
C SER A 12 -9.36 3.63 -29.22
N ILE A 13 -8.46 2.86 -29.85
CA ILE A 13 -7.34 2.18 -29.16
C ILE A 13 -6.37 3.20 -28.60
N ILE A 14 -5.94 4.17 -29.42
CA ILE A 14 -4.95 5.19 -29.01
C ILE A 14 -5.47 6.01 -27.84
N LEU A 15 -6.72 6.49 -27.92
CA LEU A 15 -7.32 7.28 -26.85
C LEU A 15 -7.45 6.47 -25.55
N GLN A 16 -7.99 5.24 -25.62
CA GLN A 16 -8.16 4.41 -24.43
C GLN A 16 -6.80 4.00 -23.82
N SER A 17 -5.83 3.60 -24.64
CA SER A 17 -4.49 3.24 -24.15
C SER A 17 -3.77 4.44 -23.52
N SER A 18 -3.91 5.65 -24.07
CA SER A 18 -3.39 6.88 -23.45
C SER A 18 -4.01 7.13 -22.08
N SER A 19 -5.33 7.00 -21.95
CA SER A 19 -6.01 7.11 -20.65
C SER A 19 -5.55 6.05 -19.66
N LEU A 20 -5.31 4.81 -20.11
CA LEU A 20 -4.77 3.75 -19.26
C LEU A 20 -3.33 4.03 -18.81
N VAL A 21 -2.49 4.63 -19.67
CA VAL A 21 -1.14 5.08 -19.27
C VAL A 21 -1.22 6.13 -18.17
N GLN A 22 -2.09 7.13 -18.31
CA GLN A 22 -2.27 8.17 -17.28
C GLN A 22 -2.78 7.58 -15.97
N LEU A 23 -3.78 6.69 -16.04
CA LEU A 23 -4.35 6.03 -14.86
C LEU A 23 -3.31 5.16 -14.15
N THR A 24 -2.55 4.36 -14.89
CA THR A 24 -1.51 3.49 -14.31
C THR A 24 -0.35 4.31 -13.73
N GLN A 25 0.05 5.41 -14.35
CA GLN A 25 1.04 6.34 -13.78
C GLN A 25 0.55 6.93 -12.45
N ALA A 26 -0.67 7.48 -12.42
CA ALA A 26 -1.25 8.04 -11.21
C ALA A 26 -1.40 6.98 -10.11
N THR A 27 -1.82 5.77 -10.47
CA THR A 27 -1.95 4.65 -9.54
C THR A 27 -0.60 4.25 -8.97
N ASN A 28 0.44 4.11 -9.80
CA ASN A 28 1.79 3.79 -9.35
C ASN A 28 2.35 4.85 -8.40
N GLN A 29 2.12 6.13 -8.68
CA GLN A 29 2.53 7.22 -7.80
C GLN A 29 1.78 7.16 -6.46
N LEU A 30 0.47 6.96 -6.49
CA LEU A 30 -0.34 6.83 -5.28
C LEU A 30 0.10 5.63 -4.43
N THR A 31 0.34 4.47 -5.04
CA THR A 31 0.83 3.27 -4.35
C THR A 31 2.16 3.54 -3.67
N ARG A 32 3.14 4.14 -4.36
CA ARG A 32 4.45 4.48 -3.77
C ARG A 32 4.33 5.44 -2.59
N ASN A 33 3.52 6.49 -2.73
CA ASN A 33 3.31 7.46 -1.66
C ASN A 33 2.61 6.83 -0.45
N THR A 34 1.61 5.98 -0.70
CA THR A 34 0.91 5.24 0.35
C THR A 34 1.85 4.28 1.07
N LEU A 35 2.68 3.54 0.34
CA LEU A 35 3.66 2.63 0.93
C LEU A 35 4.67 3.39 1.80
N LEU A 36 5.17 4.54 1.35
CA LEU A 36 6.07 5.38 2.15
C LEU A 36 5.39 5.88 3.43
N LEU A 37 4.15 6.35 3.32
CA LEU A 37 3.38 6.83 4.47
C LEU A 37 3.17 5.72 5.50
N VAL A 38 2.73 4.55 5.06
CA VAL A 38 2.47 3.40 5.95
C VAL A 38 3.79 2.89 6.56
N SER A 39 4.87 2.86 5.79
CA SER A 39 6.22 2.50 6.30
C SER A 39 6.65 3.40 7.44
N ASN A 40 6.52 4.72 7.27
CA ASN A 40 6.87 5.69 8.31
C ASN A 40 6.01 5.50 9.56
N ARG A 41 4.70 5.29 9.40
CA ARG A 41 3.80 5.07 10.54
C ARG A 41 4.09 3.76 11.28
N CYS A 42 4.37 2.67 10.57
CA CYS A 42 4.73 1.41 11.21
C CYS A 42 6.07 1.49 11.93
N TYR A 43 7.04 2.25 11.41
CA TYR A 43 8.28 2.56 12.11
C TYR A 43 8.04 3.37 13.39
N GLU A 44 7.28 4.48 13.30
CA GLU A 44 6.95 5.33 14.45
C GLU A 44 6.26 4.54 15.58
N LEU A 45 5.29 3.68 15.24
CA LEU A 45 4.61 2.83 16.21
C LEU A 45 5.56 1.79 16.83
N SER A 46 6.50 1.24 16.05
CA SER A 46 7.52 0.31 16.57
C SER A 46 8.43 0.99 17.60
N VAL A 47 8.86 2.23 17.32
CA VAL A 47 9.65 3.04 18.26
C VAL A 47 8.86 3.36 19.52
N ALA A 48 7.59 3.74 19.38
CA ALA A 48 6.72 4.02 20.52
C ALA A 48 6.50 2.77 21.40
N LEU A 49 6.25 1.61 20.77
CA LEU A 49 6.10 0.33 21.46
C LEU A 49 7.37 -0.02 22.25
N TYR A 50 8.54 0.12 21.63
CA TYR A 50 9.82 -0.10 22.30
C TYR A 50 10.01 0.82 23.51
N ALA A 51 9.67 2.10 23.38
CA ALA A 51 9.81 3.09 24.46
C ALA A 51 8.87 2.83 25.66
N MET A 52 7.77 2.11 25.47
CA MET A 52 6.79 1.81 26.51
C MET A 52 6.71 0.31 26.87
N PHE A 53 7.60 -0.52 26.34
CA PHE A 53 7.53 -1.98 26.46
C PHE A 53 7.45 -2.46 27.92
N GLU A 54 8.20 -1.84 28.83
CA GLU A 54 8.19 -2.17 30.26
C GLU A 54 6.95 -1.65 31.02
N LYS A 55 6.11 -0.83 30.37
CA LYS A 55 4.93 -0.20 30.97
C LYS A 55 3.61 -0.87 30.56
N ILE A 56 3.67 -1.90 29.72
CA ILE A 56 2.51 -2.63 29.21
C ILE A 56 2.58 -4.12 29.56
N SER A 57 1.46 -4.82 29.39
CA SER A 57 1.45 -6.27 29.58
C SER A 57 2.24 -6.97 28.47
N TYR A 58 2.78 -8.16 28.77
CA TYR A 58 3.45 -8.98 27.77
C TYR A 58 2.50 -9.34 26.61
N GLU A 59 1.23 -9.62 26.89
CA GLU A 59 0.21 -9.96 25.89
C GLU A 59 -0.02 -8.80 24.91
N ASP A 60 -0.17 -7.58 25.43
CA ASP A 60 -0.32 -6.37 24.60
C ASP A 60 0.93 -6.13 23.76
N ALA A 61 2.11 -6.28 24.35
CA ALA A 61 3.38 -6.11 23.66
C ALA A 61 3.56 -7.13 22.52
N GLN A 62 3.20 -8.39 22.77
CA GLN A 62 3.25 -9.47 21.78
C GLN A 62 2.25 -9.21 20.64
N SER A 63 1.01 -8.81 20.97
CA SER A 63 -0.02 -8.49 19.98
C SER A 63 0.42 -7.32 19.07
N ALA A 64 0.89 -6.22 19.66
CA ALA A 64 1.37 -5.06 18.92
C ALA A 64 2.58 -5.41 18.05
N SER A 65 3.54 -6.19 18.57
CA SER A 65 4.71 -6.64 17.82
C SER A 65 4.32 -7.48 16.59
N ASN A 66 3.37 -8.40 16.74
CA ASN A 66 2.87 -9.21 15.63
C ASN A 66 2.19 -8.36 14.55
N GLN A 67 1.37 -7.37 14.94
CA GLN A 67 0.72 -6.47 13.99
C GLN A 67 1.75 -5.62 13.22
N LEU A 68 2.77 -5.11 13.92
CA LEU A 68 3.84 -4.32 13.29
C LEU A 68 4.73 -5.16 12.38
N PHE A 69 5.00 -6.42 12.75
CA PHE A 69 5.69 -7.38 11.88
C PHE A 69 4.90 -7.67 10.60
N GLN A 70 3.59 -7.87 10.72
CA GLN A 70 2.72 -8.05 9.55
C GLN A 70 2.66 -6.78 8.69
N CYS A 71 2.63 -5.59 9.30
CA CYS A 71 2.72 -4.33 8.54
C CYS A 71 4.00 -4.28 7.70
N ALA A 72 5.16 -4.52 8.32
CA ALA A 72 6.44 -4.52 7.63
C ALA A 72 6.47 -5.58 6.51
N SER A 73 5.95 -6.78 6.78
CA SER A 73 5.87 -7.86 5.78
C SER A 73 5.00 -7.48 4.58
N ASN A 74 3.85 -6.82 4.81
CA ASN A 74 2.95 -6.40 3.74
C ASN A 74 3.52 -5.26 2.89
N ILE A 75 4.40 -4.43 3.44
CA ILE A 75 5.10 -3.37 2.69
C ILE A 75 6.20 -3.95 1.79
N LEU A 76 6.86 -5.03 2.25
CA LEU A 76 8.01 -5.63 1.58
C LEU A 76 7.64 -6.67 0.51
N ASN A 77 6.39 -7.14 0.48
CA ASN A 77 5.84 -8.03 -0.54
C ASN A 77 5.37 -7.27 -1.78
#